data_AF-A0A921TEX8-F1
#
_entry.id   AF-A0A921TEX8-F1
#
_cell.length_a   1.000
_cell.length_b   1.000
_cell.length_c   1.000
_cell.angle_alpha   90.00
_cell.angle_beta   90.00
_cell.angle_gamma   90.00
#
_symmetry.space_group_name_H-M   'P 1'
#
loop_
_entity.id
_entity.type
_entity.pdbx_description
1 polymer ?
#
loop_
_entity_poly.entity_id
_entity_poly.type
_entity_poly.pdbx_seq_one_letter_code
_entity_poly.pdbx_strand_id
1 'polypeptide(L)'
;MAARCGPGATRWRRRHPPRRRRTWSRAWRPRWAWSRPRAARSACDGEDAQAYRAWLRGQYHLARPSPERARRAVAEFQQALERDPDCAGAYAGLAYAYRALAAVDRALALDPDLAEAHVARGWIQLWYDWDWDAAEASFRRALELDPGLAEAHFGLGNLYMHTGRMDQARAPLRQALALDPLSPLFNAIGGWVIAGPDQPSHHLDRALELDPDYFLGWVMRAGVRQRAGDAAGALADLEQARRLCGDCSHALTILGRLHAAQGRTEDARALLARMQARRQAGYWPASSLAALHVALDERDAALDLLEQAWAERDTRMAFLLLDRPVRWAGLEQAPRFQALQARLRLPVAGTEPATGRTASADTSAPDRDGR
;
A
#
# COMPACT_ATOMS: atom_id res chain seq x y z
N MET A 1 -34.80 7.50 76.32
CA MET A 1 -33.57 8.20 75.87
C MET A 1 -34.02 9.30 74.92
N ALA A 2 -34.34 10.52 75.40
CA ALA A 2 -33.40 11.62 75.72
C ALA A 2 -32.59 12.05 74.46
N ALA A 3 -32.51 13.31 74.02
CA ALA A 3 -33.01 14.59 74.50
C ALA A 3 -32.91 15.65 73.38
N ARG A 4 -33.61 16.77 73.60
CA ARG A 4 -33.57 18.04 72.84
C ARG A 4 -32.20 18.73 72.93
N CYS A 5 -31.93 19.66 72.00
CA CYS A 5 -31.55 21.07 72.25
C CYS A 5 -31.32 21.84 70.92
N GLY A 6 -31.94 23.02 70.76
CA GLY A 6 -31.53 24.09 69.80
C GLY A 6 -30.71 25.16 70.53
N PRO A 7 -30.73 26.46 70.17
CA PRO A 7 -30.63 27.15 68.87
C PRO A 7 -29.45 28.17 68.85
N GLY A 8 -29.12 28.81 67.71
CA GLY A 8 -28.12 29.90 67.70
C GLY A 8 -27.95 30.63 66.36
N ALA A 9 -28.21 31.94 66.38
CA ALA A 9 -28.18 32.91 65.28
C ALA A 9 -26.85 32.96 64.50
N THR A 10 -26.74 33.43 63.25
CA THR A 10 -26.96 34.82 62.82
C THR A 10 -26.83 34.96 61.29
N ARG A 11 -27.67 35.81 60.71
CA ARG A 11 -27.57 36.38 59.35
C ARG A 11 -26.26 37.15 59.16
N TRP A 12 -25.52 36.87 58.09
CA TRP A 12 -24.59 37.82 57.48
C TRP A 12 -24.77 37.86 55.96
N ARG A 13 -25.50 38.88 55.49
CA ARG A 13 -25.51 39.28 54.07
C ARG A 13 -24.16 39.93 53.76
N ARG A 14 -23.32 39.31 52.92
CA ARG A 14 -22.20 40.01 52.29
C ARG A 14 -22.68 40.68 51.01
N ARG A 15 -22.76 42.02 51.04
CA ARG A 15 -22.88 42.89 49.87
C ARG A 15 -21.52 42.90 49.16
N HIS A 16 -21.48 42.58 47.85
CA HIS A 16 -20.33 42.87 47.00
C HIS A 16 -20.51 44.24 46.29
N PRO A 17 -19.45 45.06 46.18
CA PRO A 17 -19.51 46.41 45.60
C PRO A 17 -19.49 46.40 44.04
N PRO A 18 -19.81 47.53 43.36
CA PRO A 18 -20.05 47.54 41.93
C PRO A 18 -18.77 47.41 41.09
N ARG A 19 -18.83 46.61 40.02
CA ARG A 19 -17.77 46.43 39.02
C ARG A 19 -17.57 47.73 38.21
N ARG A 20 -16.40 48.37 38.35
CA ARG A 20 -15.93 49.41 37.41
C ARG A 20 -15.51 48.74 36.08
N ARG A 21 -16.15 49.12 34.97
CA ARG A 21 -15.73 48.76 33.61
C ARG A 21 -14.44 49.54 33.27
N ARG A 22 -13.31 48.83 33.13
CA ARG A 22 -12.11 49.38 32.47
C ARG A 22 -12.24 49.14 30.97
N THR A 23 -12.44 50.22 30.22
CA THR A 23 -12.29 50.25 28.76
C THR A 23 -10.81 50.16 28.43
N TRP A 24 -10.39 49.08 27.77
CA TRP A 24 -9.06 48.97 27.19
C TRP A 24 -9.05 49.64 25.82
N SER A 25 -8.24 50.69 25.70
CA SER A 25 -7.95 51.44 24.49
C SER A 25 -7.38 50.54 23.39
N ARG A 26 -7.87 50.73 22.16
CA ARG A 26 -7.30 50.20 20.92
C ARG A 26 -5.88 50.74 20.72
N ALA A 27 -4.86 49.93 20.97
CA ALA A 27 -3.56 49.97 20.28
C ALA A 27 -2.72 48.79 20.79
N TRP A 28 -2.08 48.08 19.85
CA TRP A 28 -1.21 46.89 19.96
C TRP A 28 -1.79 45.67 19.22
N ARG A 29 -1.59 45.64 17.90
CA ARG A 29 -1.60 44.41 17.10
C ARG A 29 -0.14 44.05 16.77
N PRO A 30 0.41 42.96 17.31
CA PRO A 30 1.70 42.45 16.86
C PRO A 30 1.61 41.99 15.40
N ARG A 31 2.61 42.32 14.58
CA ARG A 31 2.84 41.70 13.25
C ARG A 31 3.36 40.26 13.44
N TRP A 32 2.49 39.37 13.89
CA TRP A 32 2.65 37.93 13.68
C TRP A 32 1.39 37.49 12.96
N ALA A 33 1.41 37.63 11.63
CA ALA A 33 0.44 36.96 10.79
C ALA A 33 0.74 35.47 10.90
N TRP A 34 0.13 34.80 11.88
CA TRP A 34 -0.14 33.39 11.76
C TRP A 34 -0.98 33.26 10.48
N SER A 35 -0.37 32.83 9.39
CA SER A 35 -1.13 32.16 8.34
C SER A 35 -1.85 31.05 9.07
N ARG A 36 -3.15 31.23 9.33
CA ARG A 36 -3.98 30.13 9.79
C ARG A 36 -3.71 29.01 8.78
N PRO A 37 -3.27 27.81 9.21
CA PRO A 37 -3.36 26.66 8.33
C PRO A 37 -4.76 26.70 7.75
N ARG A 38 -4.90 26.63 6.42
CA ARG A 38 -6.22 26.42 5.83
C ARG A 38 -6.82 25.27 6.63
N ALA A 39 -7.98 25.49 7.24
CA ALA A 39 -8.66 24.41 7.94
C ALA A 39 -8.73 23.24 6.96
N ALA A 40 -8.16 22.10 7.33
CA ALA A 40 -8.17 20.92 6.47
C ALA A 40 -9.61 20.67 6.06
N ARG A 41 -9.85 20.70 4.75
CA ARG A 41 -11.14 20.40 4.18
C ARG A 41 -11.51 18.96 4.56
N SER A 42 -12.75 18.75 4.97
CA SER A 42 -13.31 17.42 5.16
C SER A 42 -13.32 16.72 3.80
N ALA A 43 -13.06 15.41 3.80
CA ALA A 43 -13.03 14.60 2.57
C ALA A 43 -14.34 14.70 1.76
N CYS A 44 -15.48 14.87 2.44
CA CYS A 44 -16.69 15.45 1.86
C CYS A 44 -16.99 16.76 2.61
N ASP A 45 -16.83 17.89 1.95
CA ASP A 45 -17.03 19.24 2.53
C ASP A 45 -18.50 19.71 2.47
N GLY A 46 -19.38 18.93 1.83
CA GLY A 46 -20.81 19.24 1.77
C GLY A 46 -21.52 19.15 3.14
N GLU A 47 -22.68 19.79 3.25
CA GLU A 47 -23.49 19.78 4.47
C GLU A 47 -24.22 18.44 4.71
N ASP A 48 -24.21 17.51 3.74
CA ASP A 48 -24.89 16.21 3.87
C ASP A 48 -24.05 15.18 4.66
N ALA A 49 -24.36 15.05 5.94
CA ALA A 49 -23.78 14.03 6.81
C ALA A 49 -23.97 12.59 6.30
N GLN A 50 -24.97 12.31 5.47
CA GLN A 50 -25.19 11.00 4.86
C GLN A 50 -24.17 10.73 3.74
N ALA A 51 -23.77 11.76 2.98
CA ALA A 51 -22.70 11.65 1.99
C ALA A 51 -21.37 11.28 2.66
N TYR A 52 -21.03 11.99 3.74
CA TYR A 52 -19.83 11.68 4.54
C TYR A 52 -19.87 10.25 5.13
N ARG A 53 -21.02 9.80 5.62
CA ARG A 53 -21.19 8.42 6.12
C ARG A 53 -21.05 7.38 5.01
N ALA A 54 -21.56 7.65 3.82
CA ALA A 54 -21.41 6.76 2.66
C ALA A 54 -19.93 6.65 2.26
N TRP A 55 -19.22 7.77 2.21
CA TRP A 55 -17.77 7.79 2.01
C TRP A 55 -17.02 6.94 3.06
N LEU A 56 -17.32 7.10 4.35
CA LEU A 56 -16.71 6.28 5.41
C LEU A 56 -16.98 4.78 5.26
N ARG A 57 -18.18 4.38 4.84
CA ARG A 57 -18.49 2.96 4.55
C ARG A 57 -17.70 2.44 3.36
N GLY A 58 -17.53 3.27 2.33
CA GLY A 58 -16.66 2.96 1.19
C GLY A 58 -15.22 2.67 1.63
N GLN A 59 -14.65 3.54 2.48
CA GLN A 59 -13.31 3.37 3.04
C GLN A 59 -13.20 2.08 3.88
N TYR A 60 -14.21 1.79 4.71
CA TYR A 60 -14.26 0.54 5.49
C TYR A 60 -14.19 -0.71 4.59
N HIS A 61 -14.87 -0.69 3.45
CA HIS A 61 -14.82 -1.79 2.49
C HIS A 61 -13.46 -1.89 1.79
N LEU A 62 -12.83 -0.77 1.43
CA LEU A 62 -11.49 -0.76 0.81
C LEU A 62 -10.39 -1.27 1.75
N ALA A 63 -10.47 -0.99 3.04
CA ALA A 63 -9.49 -1.44 4.03
C ALA A 63 -9.41 -2.98 4.15
N ARG A 64 -10.42 -3.70 3.64
CA ARG A 64 -10.47 -5.18 3.63
C ARG A 64 -10.73 -5.67 2.21
N PRO A 65 -9.72 -5.67 1.34
CA PRO A 65 -9.92 -5.89 -0.08
C PRO A 65 -10.35 -7.33 -0.37
N SER A 66 -11.56 -7.49 -0.89
CA SER A 66 -12.05 -8.67 -1.60
C SER A 66 -12.83 -8.21 -2.83
N PRO A 67 -13.04 -9.04 -3.87
CA PRO A 67 -13.81 -8.61 -5.05
C PRO A 67 -15.21 -8.10 -4.70
N GLU A 68 -15.88 -8.75 -3.75
CA GLU A 68 -17.20 -8.34 -3.26
C GLU A 68 -17.13 -7.02 -2.49
N ARG A 69 -16.16 -6.86 -1.59
CA ARG A 69 -15.99 -5.62 -0.82
C ARG A 69 -15.59 -4.44 -1.71
N ALA A 70 -14.77 -4.66 -2.73
CA ALA A 70 -14.44 -3.63 -3.72
C ALA A 70 -15.68 -3.12 -4.46
N ARG A 71 -16.59 -4.02 -4.87
CA ARG A 71 -17.88 -3.64 -5.48
C ARG A 71 -18.75 -2.84 -4.51
N ARG A 72 -18.81 -3.24 -3.24
CA ARG A 72 -19.53 -2.49 -2.20
C ARG A 72 -18.91 -1.12 -1.96
N ALA A 73 -17.58 -1.02 -1.89
CA ALA A 73 -16.88 0.24 -1.74
C ALA A 73 -17.24 1.22 -2.85
N VAL A 74 -17.19 0.76 -4.10
CA VAL A 74 -17.61 1.54 -5.27
C VAL A 74 -19.04 2.05 -5.12
N ALA A 75 -20.00 1.18 -4.79
CA ALA A 75 -21.40 1.57 -4.65
C ALA A 75 -21.59 2.63 -3.55
N GLU A 76 -20.87 2.49 -2.43
CA GLU A 76 -20.92 3.46 -1.33
C GLU A 76 -20.31 4.82 -1.73
N PHE A 77 -19.21 4.84 -2.50
CA PHE A 77 -18.67 6.09 -3.02
C PHE A 77 -19.58 6.74 -4.07
N GLN A 78 -20.24 5.94 -4.91
CA GLN A 78 -21.24 6.46 -5.85
C GLN A 78 -22.41 7.10 -5.11
N GLN A 79 -22.92 6.47 -4.04
CA GLN A 79 -23.96 7.06 -3.20
C GLN A 79 -23.49 8.35 -2.51
N ALA A 80 -22.23 8.44 -2.12
CA ALA A 80 -21.67 9.69 -1.59
C ALA A 80 -21.72 10.80 -2.65
N LEU A 81 -21.35 10.49 -3.90
CA LEU A 81 -21.35 11.46 -5.02
C LEU A 81 -22.75 11.83 -5.53
N GLU A 82 -23.73 10.94 -5.42
CA GLU A 82 -25.13 11.26 -5.73
C GLU A 82 -25.69 12.34 -4.80
N ARG A 83 -25.18 12.39 -3.57
CA ARG A 83 -25.62 13.31 -2.52
C ARG A 83 -24.77 14.57 -2.45
N ASP A 84 -23.46 14.39 -2.54
CA ASP A 84 -22.46 15.45 -2.56
C ASP A 84 -21.55 15.26 -3.79
N PRO A 85 -21.92 15.85 -4.94
CA PRO A 85 -21.14 15.76 -6.18
C PRO A 85 -19.73 16.34 -6.09
N ASP A 86 -19.44 17.11 -5.05
CA ASP A 86 -18.15 17.74 -4.77
C ASP A 86 -17.37 17.04 -3.65
N CYS A 87 -17.81 15.85 -3.20
CA CYS A 87 -17.04 15.03 -2.26
C CYS A 87 -15.75 14.48 -2.91
N ALA A 88 -14.66 15.23 -2.76
CA ALA A 88 -13.34 14.89 -3.29
C ALA A 88 -12.82 13.53 -2.77
N GLY A 89 -13.11 13.20 -1.51
CA GLY A 89 -12.77 11.92 -0.90
C GLY A 89 -13.46 10.72 -1.54
N ALA A 90 -14.69 10.87 -2.04
CA ALA A 90 -15.40 9.79 -2.74
C ALA A 90 -14.79 9.56 -4.14
N TYR A 91 -14.38 10.62 -4.84
CA TYR A 91 -13.59 10.48 -6.06
C TYR A 91 -12.24 9.81 -5.80
N ALA A 92 -11.53 10.17 -4.73
CA ALA A 92 -10.29 9.49 -4.34
C ALA A 92 -10.51 8.00 -4.03
N GLY A 93 -11.60 7.67 -3.34
CA GLY A 93 -12.02 6.29 -3.07
C GLY A 93 -12.33 5.50 -4.35
N LEU A 94 -13.07 6.09 -5.29
CA LEU A 94 -13.31 5.50 -6.62
C LEU A 94 -12.02 5.35 -7.41
N ALA A 95 -11.14 6.34 -7.37
CA ALA A 95 -9.83 6.26 -8.00
C ALA A 95 -9.02 5.10 -7.42
N TYR A 96 -9.08 4.86 -6.11
CA TYR A 96 -8.42 3.71 -5.50
C TYR A 96 -9.07 2.39 -5.91
N ALA A 97 -10.40 2.32 -5.92
CA ALA A 97 -11.16 1.11 -6.24
C ALA A 97 -11.05 0.70 -7.72
N TYR A 98 -11.19 1.67 -8.63
CA TYR A 98 -11.14 1.46 -10.07
C TYR A 98 -9.77 1.70 -10.68
N ARG A 99 -8.82 2.24 -9.93
CA ARG A 99 -7.50 2.67 -10.44
C ARG A 99 -7.65 3.65 -11.62
N ALA A 100 -8.57 4.60 -11.46
CA ALA A 100 -9.00 5.51 -12.53
C ALA A 100 -8.38 6.92 -12.37
N LEU A 101 -7.51 7.29 -13.31
CA LEU A 101 -6.89 8.63 -13.35
C LEU A 101 -7.92 9.76 -13.41
N ALA A 102 -8.99 9.59 -14.19
CA ALA A 102 -10.05 10.61 -14.29
C ALA A 102 -10.69 10.94 -12.92
N ALA A 103 -10.81 9.95 -12.04
CA ALA A 103 -11.31 10.18 -10.68
C ALA A 103 -10.26 10.87 -9.79
N VAL A 104 -8.98 10.55 -9.95
CA VAL A 104 -7.87 11.30 -9.30
C VAL A 104 -7.89 12.76 -9.72
N ASP A 105 -7.94 13.03 -11.03
CA ASP A 105 -7.92 14.38 -11.58
C ASP A 105 -9.12 15.19 -11.08
N ARG A 106 -10.30 14.56 -10.99
CA ARG A 106 -11.49 15.20 -10.42
C ARG A 106 -11.33 15.50 -8.93
N ALA A 107 -10.80 14.56 -8.14
CA ALA A 107 -10.53 14.76 -6.72
C ALA A 107 -9.56 15.92 -6.50
N LEU A 108 -8.44 15.95 -7.25
CA LEU A 108 -7.42 17.01 -7.15
C LEU A 108 -7.89 18.36 -7.71
N ALA A 109 -8.83 18.37 -8.66
CA ALA A 109 -9.45 19.62 -9.14
C ALA A 109 -10.37 20.25 -8.07
N LEU A 110 -11.05 19.42 -7.27
CA LEU A 110 -11.91 19.87 -6.17
C LEU A 110 -11.09 20.26 -4.94
N ASP A 111 -10.08 19.45 -4.61
CA ASP A 111 -9.14 19.71 -3.53
C ASP A 111 -7.71 19.27 -3.91
N PRO A 112 -6.86 20.22 -4.34
CA PRO A 112 -5.45 19.94 -4.69
C PRO A 112 -4.60 19.44 -3.51
N ASP A 113 -5.04 19.70 -2.28
CA ASP A 113 -4.34 19.36 -1.04
C ASP A 113 -4.93 18.09 -0.37
N LEU A 114 -5.79 17.35 -1.07
CA LEU A 114 -6.33 16.07 -0.59
C LEU A 114 -5.27 14.96 -0.62
N ALA A 115 -4.76 14.58 0.55
CA ALA A 115 -3.67 13.60 0.68
C ALA A 115 -4.02 12.23 0.06
N GLU A 116 -5.26 11.75 0.24
CA GLU A 116 -5.72 10.47 -0.30
C GLU A 116 -5.76 10.43 -1.83
N ALA A 117 -6.01 11.57 -2.48
CA ALA A 117 -5.95 11.65 -3.94
C ALA A 117 -4.52 11.54 -4.44
N HIS A 118 -3.54 12.11 -3.74
CA HIS A 118 -2.11 11.91 -4.04
C HIS A 118 -1.68 10.46 -3.81
N VAL A 119 -2.17 9.79 -2.76
CA VAL A 119 -1.95 8.34 -2.57
C VAL A 119 -2.53 7.52 -3.72
N ALA A 120 -3.79 7.77 -4.10
CA ALA A 120 -4.44 7.08 -5.22
C ALA A 120 -3.65 7.28 -6.53
N ARG A 121 -3.15 8.49 -6.78
CA ARG A 121 -2.25 8.79 -7.90
C ARG A 121 -0.97 7.99 -7.86
N GLY A 122 -0.29 7.97 -6.70
CA GLY A 122 0.95 7.22 -6.50
C GLY A 122 0.79 5.73 -6.78
N TRP A 123 -0.34 5.14 -6.37
CA TRP A 123 -0.65 3.75 -6.69
C TRP A 123 -0.86 3.49 -8.18
N ILE A 124 -1.51 4.41 -8.91
CA ILE A 124 -1.68 4.27 -10.36
C ILE A 124 -0.31 4.35 -11.05
N GLN A 125 0.50 5.33 -10.66
CA GLN A 125 1.85 5.52 -11.21
C GLN A 125 2.75 4.31 -10.96
N LEU A 126 2.65 3.70 -9.77
CA LEU A 126 3.39 2.50 -9.40
C LEU A 126 2.91 1.26 -10.16
N TRP A 127 1.60 0.98 -10.15
CA TRP A 127 1.07 -0.29 -10.67
C TRP A 127 0.89 -0.32 -12.19
N TYR A 128 0.57 0.81 -12.81
CA TYR A 128 0.18 0.87 -14.23
C TYR A 128 1.18 1.65 -15.07
N ASP A 129 1.56 2.85 -14.63
CA ASP A 129 2.47 3.67 -15.43
C ASP A 129 3.92 3.18 -15.36
N TRP A 130 4.26 2.54 -14.23
CA TRP A 130 5.62 2.17 -13.82
C TRP A 130 6.55 3.40 -13.76
N ASP A 131 5.98 4.55 -13.41
CA ASP A 131 6.74 5.78 -13.17
C ASP A 131 7.09 5.87 -11.68
N TRP A 132 8.22 5.27 -11.32
CA TRP A 132 8.67 5.13 -9.94
C TRP A 132 8.93 6.49 -9.27
N ASP A 133 9.49 7.44 -10.01
CA ASP A 133 9.80 8.77 -9.49
C ASP A 133 8.53 9.58 -9.24
N ALA A 134 7.57 9.52 -10.18
CA ALA A 134 6.28 10.17 -10.01
C ALA A 134 5.49 9.54 -8.85
N ALA A 135 5.52 8.21 -8.71
CA ALA A 135 4.90 7.52 -7.57
C ALA A 135 5.53 7.96 -6.24
N GLU A 136 6.86 8.07 -6.17
CA GLU A 136 7.56 8.56 -4.97
C GLU A 136 7.14 9.98 -4.60
N ALA A 137 7.08 10.87 -5.59
CA ALA A 137 6.66 12.25 -5.41
C ALA A 137 5.21 12.35 -4.90
N SER A 138 4.30 11.55 -5.48
CA SER A 138 2.90 11.51 -5.06
C SER A 138 2.75 11.01 -3.61
N PHE A 139 3.43 9.92 -3.23
CA PHE A 139 3.35 9.44 -1.85
C PHE A 139 4.00 10.40 -0.86
N ARG A 140 5.13 11.05 -1.22
CA ARG A 140 5.73 12.10 -0.38
C ARG A 140 4.81 13.31 -0.24
N ARG A 141 4.16 13.74 -1.31
CA ARG A 141 3.20 14.85 -1.26
C ARG A 141 2.04 14.52 -0.32
N ALA A 142 1.52 13.30 -0.37
CA ALA A 142 0.50 12.85 0.58
C ALA A 142 0.99 12.94 2.03
N LEU A 143 2.25 12.58 2.32
CA LEU A 143 2.84 12.68 3.66
C LEU A 143 3.17 14.10 4.11
N GLU A 144 3.46 15.02 3.19
CA GLU A 144 3.58 16.45 3.49
C GLU A 144 2.24 17.05 3.94
N LEU A 145 1.15 16.59 3.32
CA LEU A 145 -0.22 17.02 3.58
C LEU A 145 -0.78 16.37 4.86
N ASP A 146 -0.58 15.06 5.01
CA ASP A 146 -0.95 14.29 6.19
C ASP A 146 0.16 13.27 6.56
N PRO A 147 1.03 13.62 7.54
CA PRO A 147 2.06 12.71 8.03
C PRO A 147 1.53 11.43 8.70
N GLY A 148 0.25 11.44 9.11
CA GLY A 148 -0.44 10.33 9.78
C GLY A 148 -1.12 9.35 8.82
N LEU A 149 -1.06 9.59 7.50
CA LEU A 149 -1.70 8.74 6.52
C LEU A 149 -0.93 7.42 6.32
N ALA A 150 -1.37 6.38 7.03
CA ALA A 150 -0.72 5.06 7.04
C ALA A 150 -0.52 4.47 5.63
N GLU A 151 -1.50 4.66 4.74
CA GLU A 151 -1.46 4.17 3.36
C GLU A 151 -0.34 4.84 2.53
N ALA A 152 -0.01 6.10 2.80
CA ALA A 152 1.07 6.80 2.10
C ALA A 152 2.45 6.25 2.51
N HIS A 153 2.63 5.97 3.81
CA HIS A 153 3.81 5.24 4.31
C HIS A 153 3.89 3.84 3.71
N PHE A 154 2.77 3.12 3.65
CA PHE A 154 2.74 1.80 3.02
C PHE A 154 3.11 1.88 1.52
N GLY A 155 2.60 2.88 0.81
CA GLY A 155 2.92 3.16 -0.59
C GLY A 155 4.41 3.39 -0.84
N LEU A 156 5.08 4.22 -0.02
CA LEU A 156 6.54 4.40 -0.11
C LEU A 156 7.30 3.11 0.17
N GLY A 157 6.89 2.37 1.19
CA GLY A 157 7.47 1.06 1.50
C GLY A 157 7.37 0.08 0.33
N ASN A 158 6.20 0.03 -0.30
CA ASN A 158 5.94 -0.79 -1.48
C ASN A 158 6.80 -0.35 -2.66
N LEU A 159 6.86 0.95 -2.95
CA LEU A 159 7.68 1.50 -4.02
C LEU A 159 9.15 1.11 -3.87
N TYR A 160 9.70 1.26 -2.67
CA TYR A 160 11.08 0.89 -2.38
C TYR A 160 11.32 -0.60 -2.55
N MET A 161 10.37 -1.45 -2.16
CA MET A 161 10.43 -2.90 -2.40
C MET A 161 10.47 -3.23 -3.90
N HIS A 162 9.60 -2.63 -4.71
CA HIS A 162 9.51 -2.90 -6.17
C HIS A 162 10.71 -2.35 -6.95
N THR A 163 11.39 -1.34 -6.40
CA THR A 163 12.61 -0.75 -6.98
C THR A 163 13.90 -1.31 -6.37
N GLY A 164 13.82 -2.36 -5.56
CA GLY A 164 14.99 -3.05 -4.98
C GLY A 164 15.66 -2.33 -3.81
N ARG A 165 15.09 -1.22 -3.35
CA ARG A 165 15.58 -0.39 -2.24
C ARG A 165 15.10 -0.92 -0.88
N MET A 166 15.39 -2.20 -0.61
CA MET A 166 14.84 -2.93 0.55
C MET A 166 15.15 -2.29 1.91
N ASP A 167 16.34 -1.73 2.08
CA ASP A 167 16.72 -1.07 3.33
C ASP A 167 15.86 0.18 3.59
N GLN A 168 15.52 0.92 2.54
CA GLN A 168 14.66 2.09 2.63
C GLN A 168 13.19 1.71 2.85
N ALA A 169 12.75 0.52 2.44
CA ALA A 169 11.38 0.06 2.61
C ALA A 169 10.97 -0.15 4.08
N ARG A 170 11.90 -0.54 4.95
CA ARG A 170 11.61 -0.96 6.33
C ARG A 170 11.01 0.16 7.20
N ALA A 171 11.59 1.36 7.13
CA ALA A 171 11.15 2.49 7.96
C ALA A 171 9.70 2.93 7.67
N PRO A 172 9.31 3.23 6.41
CA PRO A 172 7.93 3.60 6.11
C PRO A 172 6.95 2.45 6.36
N LEU A 173 7.31 1.18 6.09
CA LEU A 173 6.42 0.05 6.43
C LEU A 173 6.18 -0.07 7.94
N ARG A 174 7.21 0.18 8.77
CA ARG A 174 7.06 0.20 10.23
C ARG A 174 6.14 1.33 10.67
N GLN A 175 6.24 2.50 10.03
CA GLN A 175 5.36 3.63 10.33
C GLN A 175 3.91 3.35 9.92
N ALA A 176 3.68 2.74 8.76
CA ALA A 176 2.35 2.31 8.33
C ALA A 176 1.70 1.34 9.35
N LEU A 177 2.47 0.35 9.81
CA LEU A 177 2.00 -0.62 10.81
C LEU A 177 1.78 0.02 12.19
N ALA A 178 2.58 1.00 12.57
CA ALA A 178 2.39 1.73 13.83
C ALA A 178 1.13 2.61 13.81
N LEU A 179 0.82 3.21 12.65
CA LEU A 179 -0.36 4.05 12.46
C LEU A 179 -1.65 3.23 12.33
N ASP A 180 -1.59 2.06 11.68
CA ASP A 180 -2.72 1.12 11.59
C ASP A 180 -2.27 -0.33 11.88
N PRO A 181 -2.21 -0.71 13.17
CA PRO A 181 -1.82 -2.05 13.58
C PRO A 181 -2.88 -3.11 13.29
N LEU A 182 -4.10 -2.72 12.89
CA LEU A 182 -5.23 -3.62 12.64
C LEU A 182 -5.44 -3.92 11.15
N SER A 183 -4.60 -3.37 10.27
CA SER A 183 -4.58 -3.71 8.85
C SER A 183 -3.99 -5.10 8.60
N PRO A 184 -4.76 -6.08 8.06
CA PRO A 184 -4.21 -7.37 7.65
C PRO A 184 -3.17 -7.22 6.53
N LEU A 185 -3.34 -6.22 5.67
CA LEU A 185 -2.41 -5.90 4.58
C LEU A 185 -1.04 -5.47 5.12
N PHE A 186 -1.01 -4.55 6.09
CA PHE A 186 0.25 -4.05 6.65
C PHE A 186 0.95 -5.11 7.50
N ASN A 187 0.19 -5.91 8.25
CA ASN A 187 0.74 -7.07 8.97
C ASN A 187 1.31 -8.10 7.99
N ALA A 188 0.60 -8.46 6.92
CA ALA A 188 1.11 -9.46 5.98
C ALA A 188 2.32 -8.97 5.18
N ILE A 189 2.19 -7.87 4.43
CA ILE A 189 3.23 -7.38 3.53
C ILE A 189 4.32 -6.63 4.30
N GLY A 190 3.92 -5.64 5.10
CA GLY A 190 4.85 -4.81 5.87
C GLY A 190 5.62 -5.63 6.90
N GLY A 191 4.91 -6.47 7.66
CA GLY A 191 5.50 -7.35 8.66
C GLY A 191 6.51 -8.34 8.06
N TRP A 192 6.25 -8.87 6.87
CA TRP A 192 7.20 -9.74 6.17
C TRP A 192 8.51 -9.02 5.82
N VAL A 193 8.44 -7.80 5.28
CA VAL A 193 9.63 -7.01 4.98
C VAL A 193 10.37 -6.60 6.25
N ILE A 194 9.66 -6.17 7.29
CA ILE A 194 10.24 -5.70 8.56
C ILE A 194 10.95 -6.83 9.29
N ALA A 195 10.34 -8.00 9.43
CA ALA A 195 10.95 -9.15 10.10
C ALA A 195 12.05 -9.80 9.27
N GLY A 196 12.05 -9.56 7.95
CA GLY A 196 12.90 -10.25 7.01
C GLY A 196 12.34 -11.61 6.61
N PRO A 197 12.91 -12.22 5.56
CA PRO A 197 12.37 -13.43 4.96
C PRO A 197 12.23 -14.57 5.98
N ASP A 198 13.12 -14.69 6.97
CA ASP A 198 13.21 -15.88 7.81
C ASP A 198 12.34 -15.84 9.08
N GLN A 199 11.76 -14.69 9.44
CA GLN A 199 11.00 -14.52 10.69
C GLN A 199 9.63 -13.80 10.60
N PRO A 200 8.84 -13.93 9.51
CA PRO A 200 7.59 -13.17 9.36
C PRO A 200 6.39 -13.77 10.12
N SER A 201 6.56 -14.90 10.83
CA SER A 201 5.44 -15.71 11.35
C SER A 201 4.49 -14.91 12.25
N HIS A 202 5.02 -14.14 13.20
CA HIS A 202 4.16 -13.34 14.10
C HIS A 202 3.24 -12.37 13.34
N HIS A 203 3.77 -11.66 12.35
CA HIS A 203 2.97 -10.70 11.59
C HIS A 203 1.98 -11.37 10.63
N LEU A 204 2.36 -12.51 10.04
CA LEU A 204 1.44 -13.29 9.19
C LEU A 204 0.33 -13.94 10.00
N ASP A 205 0.64 -14.49 11.17
CA ASP A 205 -0.34 -15.04 12.09
C ASP A 205 -1.30 -13.93 12.55
N ARG A 206 -0.77 -12.74 12.88
CA ARG A 206 -1.59 -11.59 13.22
C ARG A 206 -2.52 -11.15 12.08
N ALA A 207 -2.03 -11.13 10.84
CA ALA A 207 -2.87 -10.80 9.69
C ALA A 207 -4.04 -11.77 9.53
N LEU A 208 -3.80 -13.07 9.73
CA LEU A 208 -4.81 -14.12 9.62
C LEU A 208 -5.75 -14.18 10.83
N GLU A 209 -5.32 -13.76 12.01
CA GLU A 209 -6.19 -13.53 13.17
C GLU A 209 -7.16 -12.37 12.94
N LEU A 210 -6.66 -11.27 12.35
CA LEU A 210 -7.44 -10.08 12.06
C LEU A 210 -8.47 -10.32 10.95
N ASP A 211 -8.08 -11.08 9.93
CA ASP A 211 -8.94 -11.45 8.81
C ASP A 211 -8.57 -12.84 8.25
N PRO A 212 -9.27 -13.91 8.70
CA PRO A 212 -9.06 -15.26 8.20
C PRO A 212 -9.37 -15.43 6.70
N ASP A 213 -10.13 -14.52 6.09
CA ASP A 213 -10.50 -14.57 4.68
C ASP A 213 -9.52 -13.81 3.79
N TYR A 214 -8.50 -13.16 4.37
CA TYR A 214 -7.49 -12.42 3.64
C TYR A 214 -6.53 -13.36 2.90
N PHE A 215 -6.91 -13.73 1.67
CA PHE A 215 -6.23 -14.74 0.85
C PHE A 215 -4.72 -14.48 0.68
N LEU A 216 -4.28 -13.21 0.65
CA LEU A 216 -2.87 -12.89 0.49
C LEU A 216 -2.05 -13.28 1.73
N GLY A 217 -2.63 -13.22 2.94
CA GLY A 217 -1.99 -13.73 4.15
C GLY A 217 -1.67 -15.22 4.03
N TRP A 218 -2.60 -16.01 3.49
CA TRP A 218 -2.40 -17.44 3.21
C TRP A 218 -1.31 -17.68 2.16
N VAL A 219 -1.32 -16.92 1.06
CA VAL A 219 -0.27 -17.00 0.03
C VAL A 219 1.11 -16.70 0.63
N MET A 220 1.22 -15.66 1.45
CA MET A 220 2.49 -15.27 2.05
C MET A 220 2.98 -16.33 3.06
N ARG A 221 2.08 -16.89 3.88
CA ARG A 221 2.44 -17.98 4.80
C ARG A 221 2.87 -19.24 4.04
N ALA A 222 2.24 -19.56 2.91
CA ALA A 222 2.69 -20.65 2.06
C ALA A 222 4.14 -20.47 1.59
N GLY A 223 4.52 -19.25 1.18
CA GLY A 223 5.89 -18.93 0.79
C GLY A 223 6.91 -19.04 1.93
N VAL A 224 6.49 -18.84 3.18
CA VAL A 224 7.32 -19.06 4.38
C VAL A 224 7.49 -20.54 4.66
N ARG A 225 6.38 -21.30 4.69
CA ARG A 225 6.38 -22.76 4.88
C ARG A 225 7.21 -23.47 3.81
N GLN A 226 7.10 -23.03 2.56
CA GLN A 226 7.90 -23.58 1.46
C GLN A 226 9.40 -23.39 1.71
N ARG A 227 9.83 -22.22 2.18
CA ARG A 227 11.25 -21.97 2.53
C ARG A 227 11.70 -22.75 3.76
N ALA A 228 10.79 -23.05 4.67
CA ALA A 228 11.02 -23.94 5.81
C ALA A 228 10.98 -25.44 5.45
N GLY A 229 10.73 -25.81 4.19
CA GLY A 229 10.62 -27.20 3.74
C GLY A 229 9.26 -27.86 4.00
N ASP A 230 8.29 -27.14 4.58
CA ASP A 230 6.92 -27.63 4.78
C ASP A 230 6.09 -27.50 3.49
N ALA A 231 6.38 -28.38 2.53
CA ALA A 231 5.71 -28.42 1.24
C ALA A 231 4.20 -28.76 1.36
N ALA A 232 3.83 -29.61 2.31
CA ALA A 232 2.44 -30.02 2.52
C ALA A 232 1.60 -28.87 3.10
N GLY A 233 2.12 -28.17 4.11
CA GLY A 233 1.45 -27.01 4.69
C GLY A 233 1.42 -25.81 3.73
N ALA A 234 2.44 -25.63 2.88
CA ALA A 234 2.42 -24.63 1.82
C ALA A 234 1.31 -24.92 0.78
N LEU A 235 1.16 -26.18 0.37
CA LEU A 235 0.10 -26.59 -0.56
C LEU A 235 -1.30 -26.34 0.04
N ALA A 236 -1.51 -26.71 1.29
CA ALA A 236 -2.77 -26.50 1.98
C ALA A 236 -3.14 -25.01 2.08
N ASP A 237 -2.17 -24.14 2.37
CA ASP A 237 -2.37 -22.69 2.42
C ASP A 237 -2.69 -22.10 1.05
N LEU A 238 -2.04 -22.56 -0.02
CA LEU A 238 -2.33 -22.11 -1.39
C LEU A 238 -3.72 -22.56 -1.87
N GLU A 239 -4.14 -23.76 -1.51
CA GLU A 239 -5.51 -24.23 -1.77
C GLU A 239 -6.55 -23.39 -1.03
N GLN A 240 -6.28 -23.02 0.22
CA GLN A 240 -7.15 -22.11 0.96
C GLN A 240 -7.21 -20.73 0.30
N ALA A 241 -6.06 -20.15 -0.05
CA ALA A 241 -6.00 -18.89 -0.78
C ALA A 241 -6.80 -18.94 -2.09
N ARG A 242 -6.63 -20.02 -2.87
CA ARG A 242 -7.35 -20.25 -4.13
C ARG A 242 -8.86 -20.27 -3.92
N ARG A 243 -9.36 -20.95 -2.89
CA ARG A 243 -10.79 -20.97 -2.54
C ARG A 243 -11.30 -19.58 -2.18
N LEU A 244 -10.61 -18.88 -1.27
CA LEU A 244 -11.01 -17.55 -0.79
C LEU A 244 -11.07 -16.52 -1.91
N CYS A 245 -10.12 -16.56 -2.85
CA CYS A 245 -10.06 -15.58 -3.95
C CYS A 245 -10.79 -16.01 -5.23
N GLY A 246 -11.50 -17.15 -5.24
CA GLY A 246 -12.27 -17.61 -6.40
C GLY A 246 -11.39 -18.00 -7.60
N ASP A 247 -10.29 -18.71 -7.34
CA ASP A 247 -9.24 -19.00 -8.32
C ASP A 247 -8.66 -17.74 -8.97
N CYS A 248 -8.25 -16.77 -8.16
CA CYS A 248 -7.55 -15.60 -8.64
C CYS A 248 -6.18 -15.96 -9.24
N SER A 249 -5.67 -15.08 -10.10
CA SER A 249 -4.42 -15.36 -10.81
C SER A 249 -3.21 -15.55 -9.91
N HIS A 250 -3.18 -14.92 -8.74
CA HIS A 250 -2.05 -15.03 -7.82
C HIS A 250 -1.89 -16.44 -7.26
N ALA A 251 -2.98 -16.97 -6.70
CA ALA A 251 -3.00 -18.27 -6.06
C ALA A 251 -2.71 -19.38 -7.09
N LEU A 252 -3.37 -19.34 -8.26
CA LEU A 252 -3.14 -20.33 -9.32
C LEU A 252 -1.69 -20.31 -9.83
N THR A 253 -1.09 -19.12 -10.00
CA THR A 253 0.29 -19.01 -10.47
C THR A 253 1.25 -19.67 -9.49
N ILE A 254 1.13 -19.37 -8.19
CA ILE A 254 2.06 -19.89 -7.18
C ILE A 254 1.83 -21.39 -6.97
N LEU A 255 0.57 -21.84 -6.96
CA LEU A 255 0.23 -23.26 -6.91
C LEU A 255 0.82 -24.04 -8.08
N GLY A 256 0.63 -23.56 -9.32
CA GLY A 256 1.19 -24.20 -10.52
C GLY A 256 2.71 -24.28 -10.50
N ARG A 257 3.38 -23.21 -10.03
CA ARG A 257 4.84 -23.21 -9.86
C ARG A 257 5.31 -24.20 -8.80
N LEU A 258 4.56 -24.35 -7.71
CA LEU A 258 4.85 -25.35 -6.68
C LEU A 258 4.71 -26.77 -7.22
N HIS A 259 3.67 -27.06 -8.01
CA HIS A 259 3.52 -28.35 -8.68
C HIS A 259 4.68 -28.64 -9.64
N ALA A 260 5.04 -27.68 -10.49
CA ALA A 260 6.16 -27.80 -11.42
C ALA A 260 7.48 -28.08 -10.69
N ALA A 261 7.78 -27.33 -9.61
CA ALA A 261 8.98 -27.54 -8.79
C ALA A 261 9.05 -28.91 -8.11
N GLN A 262 7.91 -29.59 -7.95
CA GLN A 262 7.82 -30.94 -7.39
C GLN A 262 7.76 -32.04 -8.46
N GLY A 263 8.00 -31.71 -9.73
CA GLY A 263 7.90 -32.64 -10.86
C GLY A 263 6.47 -33.01 -11.26
N ARG A 264 5.45 -32.40 -10.64
CA ARG A 264 4.03 -32.61 -10.93
C ARG A 264 3.61 -31.79 -12.15
N THR A 265 4.22 -32.09 -13.28
CA THR A 265 4.09 -31.34 -14.54
C THR A 265 2.65 -31.35 -15.07
N GLU A 266 1.93 -32.47 -14.92
CA GLU A 266 0.53 -32.58 -15.34
C GLU A 266 -0.39 -31.63 -14.54
N ASP A 267 -0.22 -31.57 -13.22
CA ASP A 267 -0.96 -30.64 -12.36
C ASP A 267 -0.68 -29.18 -12.75
N ALA A 268 0.59 -28.85 -12.99
CA ALA A 268 1.00 -27.51 -13.43
C ALA A 268 0.38 -27.14 -14.79
N ARG A 269 0.37 -28.07 -15.75
CA ARG A 269 -0.27 -27.86 -17.06
C ARG A 269 -1.79 -27.76 -16.96
N ALA A 270 -2.44 -28.52 -16.08
CA ALA A 270 -3.87 -28.40 -15.83
C ALA A 270 -4.23 -27.01 -15.29
N LEU A 271 -3.41 -26.46 -14.38
CA LEU A 271 -3.57 -25.10 -13.89
C LEU A 271 -3.33 -24.06 -15.00
N LEU A 272 -2.31 -24.26 -15.84
CA LEU A 272 -2.05 -23.39 -16.99
C LEU A 272 -3.25 -23.34 -17.95
N ALA A 273 -3.80 -24.51 -18.31
CA ALA A 273 -4.98 -24.61 -19.17
C ALA A 273 -6.20 -23.90 -18.54
N ARG A 274 -6.40 -24.04 -17.22
CA ARG A 274 -7.45 -23.32 -16.49
C ARG A 274 -7.27 -21.81 -16.57
N MET A 275 -6.04 -21.32 -16.42
CA MET A 275 -5.70 -19.90 -16.51
C MET A 275 -5.92 -19.36 -17.92
N GLN A 276 -5.57 -20.14 -18.96
CA GLN A 276 -5.82 -19.79 -20.36
C GLN A 276 -7.33 -19.72 -20.67
N ALA A 277 -8.12 -20.69 -20.20
CA ALA A 277 -9.58 -20.66 -20.36
C ALA A 277 -10.21 -19.43 -19.67
N ARG A 278 -9.73 -19.06 -18.48
CA ARG A 278 -10.14 -17.81 -17.80
C ARG A 278 -9.81 -16.57 -18.63
N ARG A 279 -8.63 -16.53 -19.23
CA ARG A 279 -8.19 -15.43 -20.11
C ARG A 279 -9.05 -15.29 -21.37
N GLN A 280 -9.58 -16.39 -21.89
CA GLN A 280 -10.52 -16.35 -23.02
C GLN A 280 -11.89 -15.78 -22.62
N ALA A 281 -12.30 -15.95 -21.35
CA ALA A 281 -13.57 -15.47 -20.84
C ALA A 281 -13.53 -14.03 -20.29
N GLY A 282 -12.34 -13.47 -20.06
CA GLY A 282 -12.17 -12.12 -19.53
C GLY A 282 -10.71 -11.78 -19.22
N TYR A 283 -10.49 -10.61 -18.62
CA TYR A 283 -9.13 -10.19 -18.27
C TYR A 283 -8.44 -11.18 -17.33
N TRP A 284 -7.21 -11.56 -17.69
CA TRP A 284 -6.35 -12.39 -16.86
C TRP A 284 -4.88 -11.97 -17.08
N PRO A 285 -4.08 -11.67 -16.06
CA PRO A 285 -2.69 -11.20 -16.22
C PRO A 285 -1.83 -12.13 -17.11
N ALA A 286 -1.26 -11.61 -18.20
CA ALA A 286 -0.37 -12.38 -19.08
C ALA A 286 0.91 -12.81 -18.34
N SER A 287 1.41 -11.95 -17.44
CA SER A 287 2.56 -12.27 -16.57
C SER A 287 2.32 -13.47 -15.66
N SER A 288 1.07 -13.73 -15.25
CA SER A 288 0.72 -14.91 -14.46
C SER A 288 0.90 -16.20 -15.27
N LEU A 289 0.54 -16.19 -16.56
CA LEU A 289 0.78 -17.31 -17.47
C LEU A 289 2.28 -17.47 -17.74
N ALA A 290 2.97 -16.36 -18.03
CA ALA A 290 4.42 -16.35 -18.28
C ALA A 290 5.20 -17.03 -17.14
N ALA A 291 4.85 -16.72 -15.89
CA ALA A 291 5.48 -17.29 -14.71
C ALA A 291 5.37 -18.82 -14.61
N LEU A 292 4.28 -19.38 -15.15
CA LEU A 292 4.06 -20.82 -15.17
C LEU A 292 4.79 -21.48 -16.35
N HIS A 293 4.86 -20.81 -17.50
CA HIS A 293 5.72 -21.21 -18.62
C HIS A 293 7.20 -21.26 -18.21
N VAL A 294 7.70 -20.28 -17.44
CA VAL A 294 9.07 -20.36 -16.88
C VAL A 294 9.25 -21.61 -16.01
N ALA A 295 8.29 -21.91 -15.13
CA ALA A 295 8.38 -23.09 -14.28
C ALA A 295 8.29 -24.42 -15.04
N LEU A 296 7.78 -24.40 -16.27
CA LEU A 296 7.73 -25.53 -17.20
C LEU A 296 8.93 -25.54 -18.19
N ASP A 297 9.92 -24.65 -18.00
CA ASP A 297 11.08 -24.43 -18.88
C ASP A 297 10.73 -24.01 -20.33
N GLU A 298 9.58 -23.36 -20.51
CA GLU A 298 9.07 -22.87 -21.79
C GLU A 298 9.39 -21.37 -21.97
N ARG A 299 10.69 -21.06 -22.12
CA ARG A 299 11.22 -19.69 -21.99
C ARG A 299 10.73 -18.70 -23.05
N ASP A 300 10.65 -19.12 -24.32
CA ASP A 300 10.21 -18.24 -25.40
C ASP A 300 8.74 -17.82 -25.23
N ALA A 301 7.87 -18.78 -24.89
CA ALA A 301 6.47 -18.51 -24.57
C ALA A 301 6.34 -17.57 -23.36
N ALA A 302 7.19 -17.74 -22.34
CA ALA A 302 7.21 -16.83 -21.20
C ALA A 302 7.62 -15.40 -21.59
N LEU A 303 8.61 -15.24 -22.47
CA LEU A 303 9.06 -13.93 -22.95
C LEU A 303 7.99 -13.24 -23.82
N ASP A 304 7.32 -13.97 -24.70
CA ASP A 304 6.19 -13.47 -25.50
C ASP A 304 5.08 -12.92 -24.59
N LEU A 305 4.72 -13.69 -23.55
CA LEU A 305 3.70 -13.30 -22.59
C LEU A 305 4.13 -12.14 -21.69
N LEU A 306 5.42 -11.99 -21.38
CA LEU A 306 5.94 -10.83 -20.64
C LEU A 306 5.92 -9.55 -21.47
N GLU A 307 6.23 -9.63 -22.77
CA GLU A 307 6.11 -8.51 -23.69
C GLU A 307 4.64 -8.11 -23.88
N GLN A 308 3.74 -9.09 -23.95
CA GLN A 308 2.30 -8.85 -23.93
C GLN A 308 1.84 -8.22 -22.61
N ALA A 309 2.31 -8.72 -21.47
CA ALA A 309 2.01 -8.16 -20.15
C ALA A 309 2.42 -6.69 -20.04
N TRP A 310 3.59 -6.34 -20.60
CA TRP A 310 4.03 -4.95 -20.68
C TRP A 310 3.10 -4.10 -21.55
N ALA A 311 2.70 -4.58 -22.73
CA ALA A 311 1.78 -3.87 -23.61
C ALA A 311 0.39 -3.67 -22.99
N GLU A 312 -0.08 -4.65 -22.22
CA GLU A 312 -1.39 -4.66 -21.55
C GLU A 312 -1.43 -3.85 -20.25
N ARG A 313 -0.31 -3.25 -19.83
CA ARG A 313 -0.18 -2.59 -18.51
C ARG A 313 -0.54 -3.55 -17.36
N ASP A 314 -0.12 -4.81 -17.47
CA ASP A 314 -0.33 -5.81 -16.43
C ASP A 314 0.36 -5.37 -15.13
N THR A 315 -0.42 -5.16 -14.07
CA THR A 315 0.07 -4.63 -12.79
C THR A 315 1.16 -5.46 -12.14
N ARG A 316 1.24 -6.76 -12.47
CA ARG A 316 2.29 -7.63 -11.95
C ARG A 316 3.67 -7.33 -12.53
N MET A 317 3.76 -6.59 -13.63
CA MET A 317 5.05 -6.16 -14.18
C MET A 317 5.83 -5.29 -13.19
N ALA A 318 5.17 -4.64 -12.23
CA ALA A 318 5.87 -3.93 -11.17
C ALA A 318 6.76 -4.87 -10.33
N PHE A 319 6.39 -6.14 -10.18
CA PHE A 319 7.16 -7.13 -9.43
C PHE A 319 8.34 -7.72 -10.21
N LEU A 320 8.61 -7.29 -11.45
CA LEU A 320 9.61 -7.92 -12.32
C LEU A 320 11.01 -7.98 -11.66
N LEU A 321 11.40 -6.92 -10.95
CA LEU A 321 12.66 -6.88 -10.18
C LEU A 321 12.59 -7.76 -8.93
N LEU A 322 11.53 -7.60 -8.13
CA LEU A 322 11.37 -8.30 -6.86
C LEU A 322 11.35 -9.83 -7.04
N ASP A 323 10.61 -10.28 -8.04
CA ASP A 323 10.40 -11.69 -8.32
C ASP A 323 11.50 -12.31 -9.19
N ARG A 324 12.49 -11.52 -9.63
CA ARG A 324 13.59 -11.97 -10.51
C ARG A 324 14.24 -13.29 -10.07
N PRO A 325 14.78 -13.43 -8.85
CA PRO A 325 15.53 -14.63 -8.47
C PRO A 325 14.67 -15.89 -8.32
N VAL A 326 13.34 -15.74 -8.24
CA VAL A 326 12.44 -16.86 -7.93
C VAL A 326 11.54 -17.18 -9.12
N ARG A 327 10.82 -16.18 -9.64
CA ARG A 327 9.82 -16.36 -10.71
C ARG A 327 10.42 -16.32 -12.10
N TRP A 328 11.46 -15.52 -12.30
CA TRP A 328 12.06 -15.26 -13.61
C TRP A 328 13.46 -15.88 -13.73
N ALA A 329 13.76 -16.85 -12.87
CA ALA A 329 15.02 -17.59 -12.86
C ALA A 329 15.28 -18.21 -14.24
N GLY A 330 16.48 -17.98 -14.78
CA GLY A 330 16.89 -18.47 -16.10
C GLY A 330 16.59 -17.52 -17.27
N LEU A 331 15.94 -16.38 -17.01
CA LEU A 331 15.69 -15.33 -18.02
C LEU A 331 16.64 -14.13 -17.90
N GLU A 332 17.49 -14.06 -16.89
CA GLU A 332 18.27 -12.85 -16.54
C GLU A 332 19.21 -12.39 -17.65
N GLN A 333 19.73 -13.34 -18.44
CA GLN A 333 20.64 -13.08 -19.55
C GLN A 333 19.92 -12.95 -20.90
N ALA A 334 18.60 -13.14 -20.94
CA ALA A 334 17.84 -13.03 -22.18
C ALA A 334 17.73 -11.55 -22.60
N PRO A 335 18.16 -11.16 -23.82
CA PRO A 335 18.11 -9.76 -24.25
C PRO A 335 16.70 -9.16 -24.20
N ARG A 336 15.68 -9.97 -24.52
CA ARG A 336 14.26 -9.59 -24.43
C ARG A 336 13.84 -9.24 -23.00
N PHE A 337 14.32 -10.00 -22.02
CA PHE A 337 14.02 -9.75 -20.60
C PHE A 337 14.74 -8.49 -20.08
N GLN A 338 16.00 -8.30 -20.46
CA GLN A 338 16.76 -7.09 -20.12
C GLN A 338 16.15 -5.84 -20.75
N ALA A 339 15.65 -5.94 -21.99
CA ALA A 339 14.92 -4.85 -22.64
C ALA A 339 13.64 -4.48 -21.89
N LEU A 340 12.90 -5.46 -21.35
CA LEU A 340 11.73 -5.19 -20.50
C LEU A 340 12.12 -4.46 -19.21
N GLN A 341 13.21 -4.88 -18.55
CA GLN A 341 13.71 -4.18 -17.36
C GLN A 341 14.07 -2.73 -17.66
N ALA A 342 14.75 -2.48 -18.78
CA ALA A 342 15.10 -1.13 -19.22
C ALA A 342 13.84 -0.29 -19.52
N ARG A 343 12.83 -0.86 -20.20
CA ARG A 343 11.54 -0.18 -20.45
C ARG A 343 10.80 0.18 -19.16
N LEU A 344 10.95 -0.65 -18.13
CA LEU A 344 10.40 -0.41 -16.80
C LEU A 344 11.31 0.46 -15.93
N ARG A 345 12.43 0.99 -16.43
CA ARG A 345 13.41 1.77 -15.65
C ARG A 345 13.91 1.02 -14.40
N LEU A 346 14.01 -0.31 -14.49
CA LEU A 346 14.51 -1.17 -13.42
C LEU A 346 16.00 -1.50 -13.66
N PRO A 347 16.79 -1.75 -12.60
CA PRO A 347 18.19 -2.15 -12.75
C PRO A 347 18.31 -3.43 -13.58
N VAL A 348 19.19 -3.46 -14.57
CA VAL A 348 19.47 -4.64 -15.41
C VAL A 348 20.58 -5.47 -14.76
N ALA A 349 20.47 -6.80 -14.82
CA ALA A 349 21.51 -7.68 -14.28
C ALA A 349 22.82 -7.48 -15.05
N GLY A 350 23.95 -7.30 -14.34
CA GLY A 350 25.27 -7.07 -14.95
C GLY A 350 25.58 -5.62 -15.32
N THR A 351 24.63 -4.69 -15.17
CA THR A 351 24.90 -3.25 -15.21
C THR A 351 25.00 -2.74 -13.78
N GLU A 352 26.20 -2.58 -13.23
CA GLU A 352 26.36 -1.89 -11.95
C GLU A 352 25.79 -0.46 -12.07
N PRO A 353 24.96 -0.01 -11.12
CA PRO A 353 24.62 1.40 -11.05
C PRO A 353 25.91 2.18 -10.74
N ALA A 354 26.24 3.15 -11.59
CA ALA A 354 27.29 4.12 -11.34
C ALA A 354 26.87 5.07 -10.20
N THR A 355 26.83 4.57 -8.97
CA THR A 355 26.57 5.38 -7.78
C THR A 355 27.53 4.98 -6.67
N GLY A 356 28.49 5.87 -6.40
CA GLY A 356 29.27 5.85 -5.16
C GLY A 356 30.77 5.59 -5.32
N ARG A 357 31.46 6.35 -6.17
CA ARG A 357 32.86 6.71 -5.85
C ARG A 357 32.79 7.55 -4.58
N THR A 358 32.80 6.89 -3.42
CA THR A 358 33.20 7.56 -2.18
C THR A 358 34.59 8.12 -2.45
N ALA A 359 34.69 9.45 -2.46
CA ALA A 359 35.96 10.12 -2.32
C ALA A 359 36.60 9.56 -1.06
N SER A 360 37.57 8.65 -1.22
CA SER A 360 38.50 8.36 -0.15
C SER A 360 39.19 9.68 0.13
N ALA A 361 38.91 10.26 1.30
CA ALA A 361 39.73 11.29 1.88
C ALA A 361 41.13 10.70 1.99
N ASP A 362 41.96 11.02 1.01
CA ASP A 362 43.40 10.83 1.04
C ASP A 362 43.95 11.85 2.04
N THR A 363 43.83 11.54 3.33
CA THR A 363 44.59 12.21 4.39
C THR A 363 45.97 11.59 4.42
N SER A 364 46.78 11.95 3.43
CA SER A 364 48.23 11.88 3.51
C SER A 364 48.69 13.04 4.41
N ALA A 365 48.88 12.75 5.69
CA ALA A 365 49.57 13.65 6.60
C ALA A 365 51.07 13.68 6.24
N PRO A 366 51.73 14.85 6.19
CA PRO A 366 53.16 14.90 5.98
C PRO A 366 53.91 14.59 7.28
N ASP A 367 54.89 13.71 7.13
CA ASP A 367 55.98 13.42 8.03
C ASP A 367 56.59 14.73 8.59
N ARG A 368 56.60 14.87 9.91
CA ARG A 368 57.41 15.88 10.62
C ARG A 368 58.43 15.14 11.47
N ASP A 369 59.58 14.90 10.86
CA ASP A 369 60.82 14.69 11.57
C ASP A 369 61.57 16.04 11.71
N GLY A 370 62.06 16.30 12.92
CA GLY A 370 63.25 17.14 13.11
C GLY A 370 63.08 18.47 13.86
N ARG A 371 63.43 18.39 15.16
CA ARG A 371 64.05 19.39 16.05
C ARG A 371 63.18 20.05 17.11
#